data_AF-A0A2V7F0V7-F1
#
_entry.id   AF-A0A2V7F0V7-F1
#
_cell.length_a   1.000
_cell.length_b   1.000
_cell.length_c   1.000
_cell.angle_alpha   90.00
_cell.angle_beta   90.00
_cell.angle_gamma   90.00
#
_symmetry.space_group_name_H-M   'P 1'
#
loop_
_entity.id
_entity.type
_entity.pdbx_description
1 polymer ?
#
loop_
_entity_poly.entity_id
_entity_poly.type
_entity_poly.pdbx_seq_one_letter_code
_entity_poly.pdbx_strand_id
1 'polypeptide(L)'
;MMLDWGREVAGDLDLAERREWLCTNGIGGFASSTVAGSLTRRYHGLLVAALTPPLGRTLLIAKVEETAEYDGLALALGTNRWAGGAVDPRGYREIEGFRLEGTTPVWTYALADALLEKRVWMEPGANTTYVRYHVLRARGSVSLQLRPLVNYRDYHATTRGDGWRMDVAPVKHGLRVTAFDGARPLLLLAEGAESRIAHTWHLGFDLARERERGLDAVEDHLHAGTFRASLRPGTALTLVLSAEAAPSPDGEQAWRRRVSHEEQALAAWERAQPDAQRAPEWIRQLVLAADQFVVKRPLAADPDGMSVIAGYHWFGDWGRDTMISLAGLTLTTGRPAVARRILTTFARFVDRGMLPNRFPDAGEAPEYNTVDATLWYVEAIRAYHAATGDDGALKELWPVLEEIVRWHREGTRYGIKQDPADGLLASGEPGVQLTWMDAKVGDWVVTPRIGKPVE
;
A
#
# COMPACT_ATOMS: atom_id res chain seq x y z
N MET A 1 -2.19 -16.55 16.38
CA MET A 1 -2.06 -15.19 15.82
C MET A 1 -0.61 -14.80 15.92
N MET A 2 0.09 -14.69 14.79
CA MET A 2 1.56 -14.60 14.77
C MET A 2 2.11 -13.26 15.25
N LEU A 3 1.41 -12.15 14.99
CA LEU A 3 1.85 -10.80 15.34
C LEU A 3 0.90 -10.25 16.40
N ASP A 4 1.21 -10.54 17.66
CA ASP A 4 0.49 -10.11 18.85
C ASP A 4 1.51 -9.51 19.83
N TRP A 5 1.37 -8.22 20.12
CA TRP A 5 2.29 -7.45 20.95
C TRP A 5 1.53 -6.79 22.08
N GLY A 6 1.91 -7.12 23.31
CA GLY A 6 1.35 -6.48 24.49
C GLY A 6 1.92 -5.10 24.72
N ARG A 7 1.52 -4.52 25.84
CA ARG A 7 1.93 -3.18 26.29
C ARG A 7 3.45 -3.01 26.40
N GLU A 8 4.20 -4.08 26.65
CA GLU A 8 5.66 -4.07 26.73
C GLU A 8 6.34 -3.70 25.41
N VAL A 9 5.66 -3.90 24.27
CA VAL A 9 6.13 -3.50 22.95
C VAL A 9 5.31 -2.31 22.43
N ALA A 10 3.98 -2.38 22.50
CA ALA A 10 3.11 -1.36 21.91
C ALA A 10 3.10 -0.05 22.72
N GLY A 11 3.37 -0.13 24.03
CA GLY A 11 3.48 1.00 24.95
C GLY A 11 4.87 1.63 25.02
N ASP A 12 5.86 1.10 24.30
CA ASP A 12 7.20 1.68 24.16
C ASP A 12 7.33 2.35 22.78
N LEU A 13 7.61 3.65 22.77
CA LEU A 13 7.60 4.43 21.53
C LEU A 13 8.63 3.95 20.53
N ASP A 14 9.86 3.65 20.96
CA ASP A 14 10.95 3.30 20.06
C ASP A 14 10.75 1.90 19.48
N LEU A 15 10.18 0.98 20.26
CA LEU A 15 9.80 -0.36 19.78
C LEU A 15 8.58 -0.30 18.85
N ALA A 16 7.57 0.49 19.18
CA ALA A 16 6.35 0.60 18.39
C ALA A 16 6.56 1.35 17.06
N GLU A 17 7.45 2.35 17.01
CA GLU A 17 7.79 3.08 15.78
C GLU A 17 8.69 2.30 14.81
N ARG A 18 9.35 1.23 15.28
CA ARG A 18 10.09 0.29 14.42
C ARG A 18 9.19 -0.73 13.75
N ARG A 19 7.92 -0.82 14.15
CA ARG A 19 6.93 -1.77 13.64
C ARG A 19 5.90 -1.02 12.85
N GLU A 20 5.78 -1.37 11.58
CA GLU A 20 4.86 -0.74 10.64
C GLU A 20 3.85 -1.77 10.17
N TRP A 21 2.64 -1.32 9.87
CA TRP A 21 1.57 -2.14 9.30
C TRP A 21 1.17 -1.59 7.93
N LEU A 22 0.60 -2.45 7.10
CA LEU A 22 0.17 -2.13 5.74
C LEU A 22 -1.20 -2.76 5.47
N CYS A 23 -2.13 -1.98 4.93
CA CYS A 23 -3.35 -2.45 4.29
C CYS A 23 -3.36 -1.94 2.85
N THR A 24 -3.78 -2.78 1.91
CA THR A 24 -3.87 -2.41 0.49
C THR A 24 -5.26 -2.71 -0.06
N ASN A 25 -5.62 -2.04 -1.15
CA ASN A 25 -6.92 -2.18 -1.80
C ASN A 25 -6.86 -2.90 -3.17
N GLY A 26 -5.70 -3.44 -3.57
CA GLY A 26 -5.56 -4.14 -4.85
C GLY A 26 -5.66 -3.25 -6.10
N ILE A 27 -5.61 -1.92 -5.95
CA ILE A 27 -5.53 -0.96 -7.07
C ILE A 27 -4.35 0.01 -6.92
N GLY A 28 -3.34 -0.35 -6.11
CA GLY A 28 -2.16 0.47 -5.81
C GLY A 28 -2.34 1.44 -4.63
N GLY A 29 -3.56 1.65 -4.15
CA GLY A 29 -3.84 2.43 -2.96
C GLY A 29 -3.54 1.64 -1.67
N PHE A 30 -3.13 2.35 -0.63
CA PHE A 30 -2.76 1.75 0.64
C PHE A 30 -3.04 2.64 1.85
N ALA A 31 -3.09 1.99 3.02
CA ALA A 31 -3.04 2.61 4.33
C ALA A 31 -1.86 2.02 5.10
N SER A 32 -1.08 2.84 5.79
CA SER A 32 0.08 2.40 6.55
C SER A 32 0.47 3.41 7.61
N SER A 33 0.95 2.91 8.75
CA SER A 33 1.55 3.72 9.81
C SER A 33 2.40 2.83 10.72
N THR A 34 2.93 3.43 11.79
CA THR A 34 3.55 2.70 12.89
C THR A 34 2.50 2.06 13.80
N VAL A 35 2.92 1.10 14.63
CA VAL A 35 2.09 0.58 15.73
C VAL A 35 1.73 1.68 16.74
N ALA A 36 2.62 2.66 16.96
CA ALA A 36 2.38 3.79 17.85
C ALA A 36 1.34 4.79 17.31
N GLY A 37 0.98 4.71 16.02
CA GLY A 37 0.11 5.68 15.34
C GLY A 37 0.79 7.03 15.04
N SER A 38 2.11 7.11 15.21
CA SER A 38 2.91 8.27 14.80
C SER A 38 3.30 8.19 13.33
N LEU A 39 3.33 9.33 12.66
CA LEU A 39 3.83 9.49 11.30
C LEU A 39 5.34 9.65 11.37
N THR A 40 6.08 8.69 10.82
CA THR A 40 7.55 8.79 10.73
C THR A 40 8.05 8.85 9.30
N ARG A 41 7.18 8.56 8.32
CA ARG A 41 7.44 8.60 6.88
C ARG A 41 6.45 9.50 6.17
N ARG A 42 6.86 10.10 5.04
CA ARG A 42 5.95 10.81 4.12
C ARG A 42 4.90 9.88 3.50
N TYR A 43 5.12 8.58 3.62
CA TYR A 43 4.25 7.55 3.08
C TYR A 43 3.21 7.04 4.09
N HIS A 44 3.27 7.49 5.34
CA HIS A 44 2.26 7.12 6.33
C HIS A 44 0.97 7.88 6.07
N GLY A 45 -0.14 7.14 6.09
CA GLY A 45 -1.44 7.63 5.71
C GLY A 45 -2.51 6.58 6.00
N LEU A 46 -3.68 7.01 6.45
CA LEU A 46 -4.88 6.16 6.44
C LEU A 46 -5.50 6.05 5.05
N LEU A 47 -5.21 6.97 4.13
CA LEU A 47 -5.59 6.83 2.73
C LEU A 47 -4.55 7.49 1.82
N VAL A 48 -3.67 6.67 1.26
CA VAL A 48 -2.88 7.00 0.08
C VAL A 48 -3.60 6.39 -1.13
N ALA A 49 -4.36 7.22 -1.84
CA ALA A 49 -5.25 6.79 -2.91
C ALA A 49 -4.52 6.74 -4.26
N ALA A 50 -4.63 5.61 -4.98
CA ALA A 50 -4.19 5.54 -6.37
C ALA A 50 -5.27 6.17 -7.25
N LEU A 51 -5.08 7.43 -7.65
CA LEU A 51 -6.05 8.16 -8.48
C LEU A 51 -5.95 7.78 -9.97
N THR A 52 -4.89 7.07 -10.37
CA THR A 52 -4.73 6.50 -11.71
C THR A 52 -4.17 5.08 -11.58
N PRO A 53 -4.98 4.11 -11.10
CA PRO A 53 -4.51 2.79 -10.71
C PRO A 53 -3.55 2.10 -11.71
N PRO A 54 -2.44 1.51 -11.24
CA PRO A 54 -2.00 1.44 -9.83
C PRO A 54 -1.16 2.65 -9.38
N LEU A 55 -1.07 3.69 -10.21
CA LEU A 55 -0.21 4.86 -10.07
C LEU A 55 -1.00 6.10 -9.61
N GLY A 56 -0.37 7.28 -9.66
CA GLY A 56 -0.99 8.54 -9.25
C GLY A 56 -1.36 8.56 -7.77
N ARG A 57 -0.48 8.00 -6.92
CA ARG A 57 -0.72 7.84 -5.49
C ARG A 57 -0.68 9.19 -4.79
N THR A 58 -1.81 9.54 -4.18
CA THR A 58 -2.03 10.82 -3.50
C THR A 58 -2.32 10.57 -2.02
N LEU A 59 -1.58 11.19 -1.11
CA LEU A 59 -1.94 11.20 0.31
C LEU A 59 -3.17 12.10 0.49
N LEU A 60 -4.30 11.49 0.86
CA LEU A 60 -5.56 12.20 1.12
C LEU A 60 -5.85 12.32 2.61
N ILE A 61 -5.52 11.28 3.40
CA ILE A 61 -5.75 11.28 4.84
C ILE A 61 -4.53 10.73 5.54
N ALA A 62 -3.87 11.57 6.32
CA ALA A 62 -2.67 11.24 7.07
C ALA A 62 -3.00 10.33 8.25
N LYS A 63 -3.91 10.78 9.12
CA LYS A 63 -4.34 10.03 10.29
C LYS A 63 -5.65 10.58 10.87
N VAL A 64 -6.14 9.97 11.93
CA VAL A 64 -7.18 10.52 12.80
C VAL A 64 -6.52 10.83 14.14
N GLU A 65 -6.79 12.00 14.70
CA GLU A 65 -6.50 12.30 16.10
C GLU A 65 -7.73 11.98 16.94
N GLU A 66 -7.62 10.95 17.77
CA GLU A 66 -8.72 10.47 18.61
C GLU A 66 -8.58 10.95 20.05
N THR A 67 -9.71 11.29 20.65
CA THR A 67 -9.85 11.46 22.10
C THR A 67 -11.01 10.59 22.57
N ALA A 68 -10.76 9.74 23.56
CA ALA A 68 -11.78 8.93 24.20
C ALA A 68 -12.03 9.46 25.61
N GLU A 69 -13.30 9.73 25.92
CA GLU A 69 -13.73 10.21 27.23
C GLU A 69 -14.60 9.16 27.91
N TYR A 70 -14.24 8.80 29.14
CA TYR A 70 -14.93 7.77 29.92
C TYR A 70 -14.66 7.97 31.42
N ASP A 71 -15.70 7.88 32.24
CA ASP A 71 -15.63 8.01 33.71
C ASP A 71 -14.86 9.27 34.19
N GLY A 72 -15.09 10.40 33.52
CA GLY A 72 -14.43 11.68 33.81
C GLY A 72 -12.98 11.80 33.33
N LEU A 73 -12.40 10.74 32.76
CA LEU A 73 -11.10 10.78 32.09
C LEU A 73 -11.27 11.12 30.61
N ALA A 74 -10.31 11.90 30.07
CA ALA A 74 -10.20 12.18 28.65
C ALA A 74 -8.79 11.83 28.19
N LEU A 75 -8.66 10.82 27.32
CA LEU A 75 -7.37 10.30 26.87
C LEU A 75 -7.23 10.50 25.35
N ALA A 76 -6.14 11.14 24.94
CA ALA A 76 -5.76 11.21 23.54
C ALA A 76 -5.11 9.88 23.14
N LEU A 77 -5.62 9.22 22.11
CA LEU A 77 -5.13 7.90 21.66
C LEU A 77 -4.08 8.00 20.55
N GLY A 78 -3.99 9.17 19.90
CA GLY A 78 -2.97 9.44 18.90
C GLY A 78 -1.57 9.63 19.51
N THR A 79 -0.55 9.41 18.69
CA THR A 79 0.84 9.78 18.99
C THR A 79 1.40 10.65 17.88
N ASN A 80 2.05 11.78 18.21
CA ASN A 80 2.74 12.62 17.22
C ASN A 80 4.14 13.01 17.68
N ARG A 81 5.04 13.14 16.71
CA ARG A 81 6.33 13.82 16.86
C ARG A 81 6.23 15.19 16.20
N TRP A 82 6.80 16.19 16.84
CA TRP A 82 6.85 17.57 16.33
C TRP A 82 8.28 17.97 16.02
N ALA A 83 8.46 18.85 15.04
CA ALA A 83 9.77 19.35 14.61
C ALA A 83 10.57 20.03 15.74
N GLY A 84 9.88 20.50 16.79
CA GLY A 84 10.51 21.00 18.02
C GLY A 84 11.05 19.91 18.97
N GLY A 85 10.98 18.63 18.60
CA GLY A 85 11.45 17.48 19.38
C GLY A 85 10.44 16.93 20.39
N ALA A 86 9.26 17.54 20.52
CA ALA A 86 8.22 17.07 21.43
C ALA A 86 7.51 15.83 20.87
N VAL A 87 7.12 14.92 21.78
CA VAL A 87 6.17 13.84 21.50
C VAL A 87 4.89 14.13 22.28
N ASP A 88 3.84 14.53 21.56
CA ASP A 88 2.53 14.87 22.12
C ASP A 88 1.44 14.87 21.04
N PRO A 89 0.25 14.28 21.26
CA PRO A 89 -0.11 13.42 22.38
C PRO A 89 0.76 12.16 22.45
N ARG A 90 0.68 11.45 23.58
CA ARG A 90 1.44 10.23 23.88
C ARG A 90 0.55 8.99 23.95
N GLY A 91 -0.43 8.89 23.06
CA GLY A 91 -1.44 7.85 23.07
C GLY A 91 -0.92 6.42 22.97
N TYR A 92 0.32 6.24 22.47
CA TYR A 92 1.02 4.94 22.52
C TYR A 92 1.04 4.33 23.93
N ARG A 93 1.08 5.16 24.98
CA ARG A 93 1.07 4.70 26.39
C ARG A 93 -0.24 4.04 26.81
N GLU A 94 -1.32 4.33 26.09
CA GLU A 94 -2.67 3.81 26.34
C GLU A 94 -2.96 2.53 25.52
N ILE A 95 -2.03 2.12 24.64
CA ILE A 95 -2.15 0.86 23.91
C ILE A 95 -1.87 -0.29 24.87
N GLU A 96 -2.90 -1.11 25.09
CA GLU A 96 -2.78 -2.34 25.89
C GLU A 96 -2.28 -3.50 25.03
N GLY A 97 -2.65 -3.52 23.75
CA GLY A 97 -2.14 -4.49 22.79
C GLY A 97 -2.29 -4.03 21.35
N PHE A 98 -1.39 -4.51 20.50
CA PHE A 98 -1.47 -4.44 19.05
C PHE A 98 -1.41 -5.83 18.48
N ARG A 99 -2.23 -6.07 17.47
CA ARG A 99 -2.38 -7.40 16.92
C ARG A 99 -2.74 -7.32 15.44
N LEU A 100 -2.20 -8.23 14.63
CA LEU A 100 -2.57 -8.35 13.21
C LEU A 100 -3.54 -9.53 13.03
N GLU A 101 -4.80 -9.22 12.70
CA GLU A 101 -5.79 -10.23 12.33
C GLU A 101 -5.84 -10.35 10.80
N GLY A 102 -5.22 -11.40 10.27
CA GLY A 102 -4.99 -11.52 8.84
C GLY A 102 -4.03 -10.40 8.37
N THR A 103 -4.51 -9.45 7.58
CA THR A 103 -3.74 -8.22 7.27
C THR A 103 -4.26 -6.97 7.99
N THR A 104 -5.25 -7.14 8.87
CA THR A 104 -5.96 -6.05 9.51
C THR A 104 -5.28 -5.69 10.83
N PRO A 105 -4.69 -4.50 10.98
CA PRO A 105 -4.15 -4.05 12.25
C PRO A 105 -5.28 -3.71 13.23
N VAL A 106 -5.10 -4.16 14.47
CA VAL A 106 -6.06 -3.98 15.54
C VAL A 106 -5.32 -3.54 16.80
N TRP A 107 -5.85 -2.50 17.44
CA TRP A 107 -5.37 -2.00 18.73
C TRP A 107 -6.44 -2.20 19.78
N THR A 108 -6.02 -2.50 21.00
CA THR A 108 -6.87 -2.40 22.19
C THR A 108 -6.32 -1.31 23.11
N TYR A 109 -7.20 -0.42 23.56
CA TYR A 109 -6.88 0.67 24.49
C TYR A 109 -7.62 0.46 25.80
N ALA A 110 -6.92 0.64 26.91
CA ALA A 110 -7.52 0.61 28.25
C ALA A 110 -7.87 2.05 28.70
N LEU A 111 -9.11 2.26 29.12
CA LEU A 111 -9.63 3.57 29.57
C LEU A 111 -10.35 3.36 30.91
N ALA A 112 -9.65 3.53 32.03
CA ALA A 112 -10.10 3.05 33.34
C ALA A 112 -10.48 1.55 33.28
N ASP A 113 -11.76 1.20 33.44
CA ASP A 113 -12.25 -0.18 33.30
C ASP A 113 -12.81 -0.52 31.90
N ALA A 114 -12.89 0.47 31.00
CA ALA A 114 -13.31 0.26 29.62
C ALA A 114 -12.17 -0.28 28.74
N LEU A 115 -12.55 -1.06 27.72
CA LEU A 115 -11.67 -1.60 26.69
C LEU A 115 -12.24 -1.19 25.32
N LEU A 116 -11.48 -0.38 24.59
CA LEU A 116 -11.82 0.11 23.26
C LEU A 116 -10.93 -0.58 22.22
N GLU A 117 -11.53 -1.23 21.24
CA GLU A 117 -10.81 -1.76 20.08
C GLU A 117 -10.85 -0.75 18.93
N LYS A 118 -9.71 -0.54 18.26
CA LYS A 118 -9.61 0.16 16.97
C LYS A 118 -9.16 -0.83 15.91
N ARG A 119 -9.80 -0.80 14.75
CA ARG A 119 -9.46 -1.62 13.57
C ARG A 119 -9.36 -0.76 12.33
N VAL A 120 -8.38 -1.05 11.46
CA VAL A 120 -8.20 -0.35 10.18
C VAL A 120 -8.13 -1.34 9.02
N TRP A 121 -8.92 -1.15 7.97
CA TRP A 121 -8.81 -1.93 6.74
C TRP A 121 -9.22 -1.11 5.52
N MET A 122 -8.84 -1.56 4.33
CA MET A 122 -9.28 -0.96 3.07
C MET A 122 -10.32 -1.82 2.37
N GLU A 123 -11.23 -1.17 1.65
CA GLU A 123 -12.17 -1.83 0.74
C GLU A 123 -11.41 -2.44 -0.46
N PRO A 124 -11.58 -3.73 -0.77
CA PRO A 124 -11.02 -4.32 -1.98
C PRO A 124 -11.51 -3.59 -3.24
N GLY A 125 -10.58 -3.10 -4.04
CA GLY A 125 -10.87 -2.45 -5.33
C GLY A 125 -11.25 -0.97 -5.27
N ALA A 126 -11.23 -0.33 -4.10
CA ALA A 126 -11.65 1.07 -3.95
C ALA A 126 -10.70 1.89 -3.08
N ASN A 127 -10.59 3.19 -3.35
CA ASN A 127 -9.85 4.14 -2.53
C ASN A 127 -10.67 4.52 -1.29
N THR A 128 -10.97 3.52 -0.45
CA THR A 128 -11.74 3.66 0.78
C THR A 128 -11.06 2.90 1.92
N THR A 129 -10.83 3.60 3.03
CA THR A 129 -10.37 3.04 4.29
C THR A 129 -11.48 3.14 5.33
N TYR A 130 -11.62 2.08 6.13
CA TYR A 130 -12.51 2.03 7.27
C TYR A 130 -11.68 2.04 8.55
N VAL A 131 -12.07 2.91 9.48
CA VAL A 131 -11.53 2.92 10.85
C VAL A 131 -12.68 2.67 11.81
N ARG A 132 -12.71 1.50 12.43
CA ARG A 132 -13.78 1.08 13.33
C ARG A 132 -13.32 1.12 14.77
N TYR A 133 -14.16 1.67 15.63
CA TYR A 133 -13.99 1.74 17.07
C TYR A 133 -15.09 0.92 17.74
N HIS A 134 -14.74 -0.07 18.54
CA HIS A 134 -15.70 -0.97 19.22
C HIS A 134 -15.45 -0.96 20.72
N VAL A 135 -16.45 -0.59 21.50
CA VAL A 135 -16.39 -0.71 22.97
C VAL A 135 -16.62 -2.17 23.35
N LEU A 136 -15.54 -2.93 23.52
CA LEU A 136 -15.60 -4.34 23.88
C LEU A 136 -16.15 -4.54 25.29
N ARG A 137 -15.79 -3.65 26.21
CA ARG A 137 -16.17 -3.71 27.61
C ARG A 137 -16.21 -2.30 28.19
N ALA A 138 -17.23 -1.97 28.97
CA ALA A 138 -17.32 -0.77 29.82
C ALA A 138 -18.53 -0.91 30.75
N ARG A 139 -18.60 -0.12 31.83
CA ARG A 139 -19.80 0.01 32.67
C ARG A 139 -20.78 1.07 32.13
N GLY A 140 -20.23 2.10 31.48
CA GLY A 140 -20.98 3.21 30.89
C GLY A 140 -20.66 3.40 29.41
N SER A 141 -21.16 4.50 28.85
CA SER A 141 -20.83 4.88 27.48
C SER A 141 -19.44 5.51 27.39
N VAL A 142 -18.70 5.20 26.34
CA VAL A 142 -17.45 5.87 25.96
C VAL A 142 -17.77 6.93 24.92
N SER A 143 -17.41 8.18 25.18
CA SER A 143 -17.52 9.26 24.21
C SER A 143 -16.25 9.29 23.34
N LEU A 144 -16.42 9.34 22.02
CA LEU A 144 -15.32 9.44 21.07
C LEU A 144 -15.39 10.77 20.36
N GLN A 145 -14.24 11.43 20.26
CA GLN A 145 -14.02 12.56 19.39
C GLN A 145 -12.94 12.20 18.38
N LEU A 146 -13.27 12.25 17.09
CA LEU A 146 -12.40 11.87 15.99
C LEU A 146 -12.11 13.10 15.13
N ARG A 147 -10.84 13.43 14.93
CA ARG A 147 -10.40 14.56 14.10
C ARG A 147 -9.54 14.05 12.93
N PRO A 148 -10.11 13.77 11.75
CA PRO A 148 -9.34 13.37 10.58
C PRO A 148 -8.41 14.51 10.13
N LEU A 149 -7.14 14.18 9.96
CA LEU A 149 -6.12 15.05 9.39
C LEU A 149 -5.96 14.71 7.90
N VAL A 150 -6.38 15.65 7.05
CA VAL A 150 -6.42 15.50 5.59
C VAL A 150 -5.23 16.20 4.94
N ASN A 151 -4.92 15.75 3.73
CA ASN A 151 -3.92 16.34 2.85
C ASN A 151 -4.37 16.15 1.40
N TYR A 152 -3.63 16.71 0.43
CA TYR A 152 -3.78 16.38 -0.97
C TYR A 152 -2.47 16.62 -1.68
N ARG A 153 -1.59 15.62 -1.65
CA ARG A 153 -0.26 15.71 -2.27
C ARG A 153 0.18 14.39 -2.88
N ASP A 154 1.10 14.48 -3.81
CA ASP A 154 1.85 13.32 -4.27
C ASP A 154 2.52 12.60 -3.08
N TYR A 155 2.51 11.27 -3.12
CA TYR A 155 3.02 10.44 -2.02
C TYR A 155 4.55 10.54 -1.81
N HIS A 156 5.32 11.00 -2.81
CA HIS A 156 6.75 11.32 -2.66
C HIS A 156 7.03 12.74 -2.15
N ALA A 157 6.04 13.63 -2.17
CA ALA A 157 6.19 15.01 -1.71
C ALA A 157 5.88 15.16 -0.21
N THR A 158 6.02 16.38 0.30
CA THR A 158 5.61 16.86 1.62
C THR A 158 4.72 18.10 1.41
N THR A 159 3.88 18.41 2.39
CA THR A 159 3.00 19.59 2.34
C THR A 159 3.41 20.60 3.40
N ARG A 160 3.45 21.88 3.00
CA ARG A 160 3.43 23.03 3.90
C ARG A 160 2.07 23.67 3.83
N GLY A 161 1.44 23.87 4.98
CA GLY A 161 0.04 24.28 5.05
C GLY A 161 -0.18 25.70 4.56
N ASP A 162 0.76 26.61 4.84
CA ASP A 162 0.92 27.98 4.30
C ASP A 162 -0.38 28.74 3.94
N GLY A 163 -1.42 28.61 4.78
CA GLY A 163 -2.71 29.29 4.59
C GLY A 163 -3.62 28.67 3.50
N TRP A 164 -3.28 27.51 2.95
CA TRP A 164 -4.09 26.79 1.97
C TRP A 164 -5.51 26.52 2.49
N ARG A 165 -6.52 27.00 1.76
CA ARG A 165 -7.93 26.82 2.07
C ARG A 165 -8.56 25.75 1.19
N MET A 166 -8.65 24.53 1.73
CA MET A 166 -9.52 23.49 1.17
C MET A 166 -11.00 23.83 1.46
N ASP A 167 -11.88 23.51 0.51
CA ASP A 167 -13.34 23.58 0.70
C ASP A 167 -13.81 22.41 1.55
N VAL A 168 -14.58 22.68 2.60
CA VAL A 168 -15.17 21.67 3.47
C VAL A 168 -16.66 21.93 3.58
N ALA A 169 -17.48 20.97 3.13
CA ALA A 169 -18.92 21.09 3.08
C ALA A 169 -19.59 19.93 3.84
N PRO A 170 -20.75 20.16 4.50
CA PRO A 170 -21.51 19.07 5.11
C PRO A 170 -22.15 18.20 4.03
N VAL A 171 -22.20 16.90 4.28
CA VAL A 171 -22.95 15.92 3.48
C VAL A 171 -23.73 15.00 4.41
N LYS A 172 -24.59 14.13 3.85
CA LYS A 172 -25.31 13.14 4.65
C LYS A 172 -24.31 12.25 5.40
N HIS A 173 -24.46 12.17 6.72
CA HIS A 173 -23.59 11.40 7.61
C HIS A 173 -22.12 11.85 7.69
N GLY A 174 -21.77 13.06 7.25
CA GLY A 174 -20.40 13.55 7.42
C GLY A 174 -20.03 14.78 6.61
N LEU A 175 -18.80 14.80 6.11
CA LEU A 175 -18.18 15.96 5.45
C LEU A 175 -17.58 15.56 4.09
N ARG A 176 -17.60 16.50 3.15
CA ARG A 176 -16.84 16.44 1.89
C ARG A 176 -15.73 17.48 1.94
N VAL A 177 -14.52 17.08 1.58
CA VAL A 177 -13.35 17.96 1.45
C VAL A 177 -12.93 18.00 -0.01
N THR A 178 -12.74 19.20 -0.56
CA THR A 178 -12.21 19.43 -1.90
C THR A 178 -10.96 20.31 -1.79
N ALA A 179 -9.81 19.78 -2.18
CA ALA A 179 -8.53 20.44 -1.93
C ALA A 179 -8.31 21.69 -2.79
N PHE A 180 -8.72 21.65 -4.05
CA PHE A 180 -8.73 22.73 -5.03
C PHE A 180 -9.73 22.42 -6.15
N ASP A 181 -10.00 23.37 -7.04
CA ASP A 181 -10.90 23.15 -8.17
C ASP A 181 -10.41 22.04 -9.10
N GLY A 182 -11.25 21.03 -9.36
CA GLY A 182 -10.87 19.82 -10.10
C GLY A 182 -10.19 18.71 -9.28
N ALA A 183 -9.89 18.93 -7.99
CA ALA A 183 -9.40 17.87 -7.11
C ALA A 183 -10.44 16.76 -6.93
N ARG A 184 -9.99 15.50 -6.79
CA ARG A 184 -10.88 14.40 -6.42
C ARG A 184 -11.45 14.67 -5.01
N PRO A 185 -12.78 14.78 -4.84
CA PRO A 185 -13.35 15.03 -3.52
C PRO A 185 -13.09 13.87 -2.57
N LEU A 186 -12.81 14.20 -1.32
CA LEU A 186 -12.68 13.26 -0.21
C LEU A 186 -13.96 13.27 0.62
N LEU A 187 -14.51 12.09 0.91
CA LEU A 187 -15.65 11.90 1.81
C LEU A 187 -15.16 11.36 3.16
N LEU A 188 -15.59 12.03 4.22
CA LEU A 188 -15.39 11.65 5.62
C LEU A 188 -16.76 11.36 6.22
N LEU A 189 -17.13 10.09 6.37
CA LEU A 189 -18.48 9.69 6.80
C LEU A 189 -18.44 8.89 8.09
N ALA A 190 -19.37 9.13 9.01
CA ALA A 190 -19.54 8.31 10.20
C ALA A 190 -21.02 8.31 10.59
N GLU A 191 -21.73 7.24 10.21
CA GLU A 191 -23.13 7.07 10.59
C GLU A 191 -23.25 6.90 12.11
N GLY A 192 -24.15 7.66 12.74
CA GLY A 192 -24.28 7.70 14.20
C GLY A 192 -23.34 8.68 14.92
N ALA A 193 -22.55 9.47 14.19
CA ALA A 193 -21.76 10.56 14.75
C ALA A 193 -22.27 11.94 14.30
N GLU A 194 -22.18 12.93 15.19
CA GLU A 194 -22.34 14.33 14.84
C GLU A 194 -21.04 14.84 14.22
N SER A 195 -21.13 15.52 13.07
CA SER A 195 -19.96 16.11 12.40
C SER A 195 -20.00 17.63 12.44
N ARG A 196 -18.84 18.24 12.68
CA ARG A 196 -18.64 19.69 12.66
C ARG A 196 -17.43 20.01 11.79
N ILE A 197 -17.60 20.97 10.89
CA ILE A 197 -16.51 21.48 10.06
C ILE A 197 -15.44 22.12 10.95
N ALA A 198 -14.18 21.85 10.62
CA ALA A 198 -13.02 22.52 11.15
C ALA A 198 -12.10 22.93 9.99
N HIS A 199 -11.22 23.90 10.24
CA HIS A 199 -10.24 24.32 9.25
C HIS A 199 -9.00 24.84 9.97
N THR A 200 -8.24 23.90 10.54
CA THR A 200 -7.05 24.22 11.32
C THR A 200 -5.88 23.38 10.82
N TRP A 201 -4.84 24.05 10.34
CA TRP A 201 -3.59 23.38 9.98
C TRP A 201 -2.80 23.05 11.24
N HIS A 202 -2.46 21.78 11.39
CA HIS A 202 -1.50 21.29 12.36
C HIS A 202 -0.13 21.29 11.70
N LEU A 203 0.80 22.05 12.27
CA LEU A 203 2.08 22.36 11.63
C LEU A 203 3.22 21.58 12.27
N GLY A 204 4.18 21.16 11.45
CA GLY A 204 5.47 20.69 11.92
C GLY A 204 5.48 19.26 12.46
N PHE A 205 4.73 18.34 11.83
CA PHE A 205 4.92 16.91 12.07
C PHE A 205 6.34 16.51 11.69
N ASP A 206 6.95 15.73 12.58
CA ASP A 206 8.33 15.28 12.42
C ASP A 206 8.42 13.86 11.87
N LEU A 207 8.81 13.73 10.61
CA LEU A 207 8.96 12.47 9.90
C LEU A 207 10.36 11.88 10.12
N ALA A 208 10.56 11.27 11.28
CA ALA A 208 11.88 10.81 11.73
C ALA A 208 12.63 9.91 10.72
N ARG A 209 11.93 9.01 10.01
CA ARG A 209 12.55 8.12 9.00
C ARG A 209 12.91 8.86 7.72
N GLU A 210 12.20 9.93 7.36
CA GLU A 210 12.59 10.76 6.21
C GLU A 210 13.86 11.55 6.50
N ARG A 211 14.01 12.07 7.72
CA ARG A 211 15.25 12.73 8.15
C ARG A 211 16.45 11.78 8.15
N GLU A 212 16.29 10.56 8.65
CA GLU A 212 17.35 9.52 8.57
C GLU A 212 17.80 9.26 7.13
N ARG A 213 16.89 9.41 6.16
CA ARG A 213 17.17 9.27 4.72
C ARG A 213 17.72 10.55 4.08
N GLY A 214 17.87 11.64 4.82
CA GLY A 214 18.33 12.93 4.30
C GLY A 214 17.31 13.63 3.40
N LEU A 215 16.02 13.31 3.54
CA LEU A 215 14.95 13.91 2.75
C LEU A 215 14.17 14.96 3.55
N ASP A 216 13.29 15.72 2.89
CA ASP A 216 12.37 16.61 3.62
C ASP A 216 11.51 15.79 4.59
N ALA A 217 11.47 16.26 5.83
CA ALA A 217 11.04 15.51 7.01
C ALA A 217 10.07 16.29 7.89
N VAL A 218 9.60 17.46 7.44
CA VAL A 218 8.63 18.25 8.19
C VAL A 218 7.38 18.47 7.35
N GLU A 219 6.24 18.07 7.90
CA GLU A 219 4.97 18.10 7.17
C GLU A 219 3.84 18.72 7.97
N ASP A 220 2.90 19.35 7.27
CA ASP A 220 1.69 19.93 7.84
C ASP A 220 0.44 19.19 7.34
N HIS A 221 -0.60 19.12 8.18
CA HIS A 221 -1.87 18.47 7.85
C HIS A 221 -3.07 19.29 8.29
N LEU A 222 -4.16 19.24 7.52
CA LEU A 222 -5.38 19.99 7.80
C LEU A 222 -6.35 19.16 8.65
N HIS A 223 -6.72 19.65 9.83
CA HIS A 223 -7.91 19.18 10.53
C HIS A 223 -9.15 19.78 9.84
N ALA A 224 -9.82 18.96 9.03
CA ALA A 224 -10.97 19.37 8.21
C ALA A 224 -12.33 19.23 8.94
N GLY A 225 -12.39 18.44 10.01
CA GLY A 225 -13.62 18.30 10.77
C GLY A 225 -13.49 17.42 11.99
N THR A 226 -14.44 17.56 12.90
CA THR A 226 -14.55 16.76 14.11
C THR A 226 -15.84 15.94 14.08
N PHE A 227 -15.72 14.65 14.36
CA PHE A 227 -16.84 13.74 14.54
C PHE A 227 -16.96 13.37 16.02
N ARG A 228 -18.17 13.37 16.57
CA ARG A 228 -18.47 13.00 17.97
C ARG A 228 -19.54 11.92 18.03
N ALA A 229 -19.32 10.90 18.83
CA ALA A 229 -20.33 9.88 19.11
C ALA A 229 -20.18 9.34 20.54
N SER A 230 -21.27 8.82 21.10
CA SER A 230 -21.26 8.09 22.37
C SER A 230 -21.59 6.63 22.13
N LEU A 231 -20.68 5.74 22.52
CA LEU A 231 -20.77 4.30 22.28
C LEU A 231 -21.06 3.57 23.58
N ARG A 232 -22.11 2.74 23.56
CA ARG A 232 -22.44 1.82 24.65
C ARG A 232 -21.57 0.55 24.56
N PRO A 233 -21.40 -0.21 25.65
CA PRO A 233 -20.77 -1.53 25.60
C PRO A 233 -21.38 -2.41 24.50
N GLY A 234 -20.52 -3.06 23.72
CA GLY A 234 -20.91 -3.91 22.59
C GLY A 234 -21.21 -3.16 21.29
N THR A 235 -21.24 -1.82 21.28
CA THR A 235 -21.52 -1.02 20.08
C THR A 235 -20.24 -0.49 19.41
N ALA A 236 -20.32 -0.24 18.10
CA ALA A 236 -19.21 0.25 17.32
C ALA A 236 -19.58 1.49 16.48
N LEU A 237 -18.59 2.33 16.22
CA LEU A 237 -18.65 3.40 15.23
C LEU A 237 -17.64 3.09 14.12
N THR A 238 -18.02 3.31 12.86
CA THR A 238 -17.08 3.24 11.74
C THR A 238 -16.95 4.61 11.09
N LEU A 239 -15.72 5.09 10.99
CA LEU A 239 -15.36 6.24 10.18
C LEU A 239 -14.90 5.74 8.80
N VAL A 240 -15.58 6.21 7.76
CA VAL A 240 -15.31 5.91 6.35
C VAL A 240 -14.54 7.05 5.73
N LEU A 241 -13.38 6.72 5.18
CA LEU A 241 -12.39 7.63 4.65
C LEU A 241 -12.23 7.32 3.16
N SER A 242 -12.81 8.11 2.26
CA SER A 242 -12.97 7.67 0.86
C SER A 242 -12.73 8.75 -0.19
N ALA A 243 -12.09 8.37 -1.30
CA ALA A 243 -12.03 9.15 -2.53
C ALA A 243 -13.09 8.71 -3.56
N GLU A 244 -13.93 7.74 -3.21
CA GLU A 244 -15.03 7.28 -4.06
C GLU A 244 -16.22 8.24 -3.97
N ALA A 245 -17.01 8.32 -5.05
CA ALA A 245 -18.18 9.20 -5.09
C ALA A 245 -19.33 8.71 -4.19
N ALA A 246 -19.42 7.40 -3.98
CA ALA A 246 -20.48 6.75 -3.19
C ALA A 246 -19.93 5.53 -2.42
N PRO A 247 -19.05 5.74 -1.42
CA PRO A 247 -18.55 4.65 -0.61
C PRO A 247 -19.69 4.01 0.20
N SER A 248 -19.56 2.71 0.47
CA SER A 248 -20.49 2.03 1.39
C SER A 248 -20.30 2.58 2.81
N PRO A 249 -21.37 3.13 3.45
CA PRO A 249 -21.27 3.61 4.84
C PRO A 249 -21.32 2.46 5.86
N ASP A 250 -21.74 1.26 5.44
CA ASP A 250 -21.91 0.10 6.30
C ASP A 250 -20.57 -0.58 6.58
N GLY A 251 -19.96 -0.20 7.70
CA GLY A 251 -18.68 -0.76 8.15
C GLY A 251 -18.73 -2.26 8.48
N GLU A 252 -19.88 -2.82 8.85
CA GLU A 252 -20.00 -4.25 9.16
C GLU A 252 -19.98 -5.08 7.87
N GLN A 253 -20.75 -4.66 6.85
CA GLN A 253 -20.69 -5.30 5.54
C GLN A 253 -19.31 -5.14 4.88
N ALA A 254 -18.70 -3.96 5.00
CA ALA A 254 -17.34 -3.73 4.51
C ALA A 254 -16.31 -4.64 5.19
N TRP A 255 -16.44 -4.85 6.51
CA TRP A 255 -15.59 -5.78 7.23
C TRP A 255 -15.76 -7.22 6.72
N ARG A 256 -17.00 -7.68 6.51
CA ARG A 256 -17.27 -9.02 5.96
C ARG A 256 -16.67 -9.22 4.56
N ARG A 257 -16.71 -8.19 3.71
CA ARG A 257 -16.04 -8.24 2.39
C ARG A 257 -14.53 -8.39 2.51
N ARG A 258 -13.90 -7.67 3.46
CA ARG A 258 -12.47 -7.80 3.74
C ARG A 258 -12.11 -9.21 4.21
N VAL A 259 -12.83 -9.75 5.19
CA VAL A 259 -12.61 -11.10 5.71
C VAL A 259 -12.79 -12.14 4.60
N SER A 260 -13.87 -12.04 3.82
CA SER A 260 -14.13 -12.97 2.71
C SER A 260 -13.03 -12.94 1.65
N HIS A 261 -12.46 -11.77 1.36
CA HIS A 261 -11.32 -11.65 0.43
C HIS A 261 -10.09 -12.43 0.94
N GLU A 262 -9.75 -12.28 2.22
CA GLU A 262 -8.61 -13.01 2.82
C GLU A 262 -8.86 -14.52 2.90
N GLU A 263 -10.07 -14.93 3.26
CA GLU A 263 -10.48 -16.34 3.26
C GLU A 263 -10.38 -16.95 1.86
N GLN A 264 -10.77 -16.22 0.81
CA GLN A 264 -10.65 -16.68 -0.58
C GLN A 264 -9.18 -16.87 -1.00
N ALA A 265 -8.29 -15.95 -0.62
CA ALA A 265 -6.86 -16.06 -0.89
C ALA A 265 -6.25 -17.29 -0.20
N LEU A 266 -6.57 -17.50 1.08
CA LEU A 266 -6.12 -18.69 1.83
C LEU A 266 -6.70 -19.98 1.26
N ALA A 267 -7.99 -20.01 0.92
CA ALA A 267 -8.64 -21.18 0.34
C ALA A 267 -8.11 -21.52 -1.06
N ALA A 268 -7.66 -20.53 -1.85
CA ALA A 268 -6.97 -20.78 -3.12
C ALA A 268 -5.62 -21.46 -2.89
N TRP A 269 -4.84 -20.98 -1.93
CA TRP A 269 -3.56 -21.58 -1.55
C TRP A 269 -3.72 -22.98 -0.95
N GLU A 270 -4.68 -23.18 -0.04
CA GLU A 270 -4.95 -24.49 0.59
C GLU A 270 -5.36 -25.55 -0.43
N ARG A 271 -6.07 -25.17 -1.50
CA ARG A 271 -6.40 -26.09 -2.60
C ARG A 271 -5.20 -26.40 -3.50
N ALA A 272 -4.30 -25.44 -3.69
CA ALA A 272 -3.15 -25.58 -4.57
C ALA A 272 -1.97 -26.30 -3.92
N GLN A 273 -1.85 -26.26 -2.59
CA GLN A 273 -0.71 -26.80 -1.85
C GLN A 273 -1.16 -27.95 -0.95
N PRO A 274 -0.81 -29.22 -1.26
CA PRO A 274 -1.22 -30.39 -0.48
C PRO A 274 -0.82 -30.32 1.00
N ASP A 275 0.34 -29.72 1.30
CA ASP A 275 0.86 -29.58 2.66
C ASP A 275 0.39 -28.30 3.38
N ALA A 276 -0.51 -27.51 2.79
CA ALA A 276 -0.99 -26.25 3.39
C ALA A 276 -1.57 -26.43 4.79
N GLN A 277 -2.29 -27.54 5.05
CA GLN A 277 -2.85 -27.82 6.37
C GLN A 277 -1.79 -28.09 7.44
N ARG A 278 -0.59 -28.51 7.04
CA ARG A 278 0.54 -28.77 7.95
C ARG A 278 1.49 -27.57 8.02
N ALA A 279 1.29 -26.56 7.20
CA ALA A 279 2.15 -25.40 7.13
C ALA A 279 2.04 -24.59 8.44
N PRO A 280 3.16 -24.06 8.96
CA PRO A 280 3.14 -23.14 10.09
C PRO A 280 2.27 -21.90 9.84
N GLU A 281 1.74 -21.29 10.91
CA GLU A 281 0.89 -20.09 10.83
C GLU A 281 1.55 -18.94 10.05
N TRP A 282 2.88 -18.81 10.15
CA TRP A 282 3.62 -17.76 9.43
C TRP A 282 3.56 -17.90 7.91
N ILE A 283 3.37 -19.10 7.37
CA ILE A 283 3.15 -19.31 5.92
C ILE A 283 1.79 -18.74 5.51
N ARG A 284 0.74 -18.93 6.33
CA ARG A 284 -0.59 -18.33 6.07
C ARG A 284 -0.47 -16.80 6.00
N GLN A 285 0.34 -16.21 6.88
CA GLN A 285 0.61 -14.77 6.82
C GLN A 285 1.34 -14.36 5.54
N LEU A 286 2.31 -15.14 5.06
CA LEU A 286 3.00 -14.86 3.80
C LEU A 286 2.06 -14.91 2.59
N VAL A 287 1.08 -15.82 2.58
CA VAL A 287 0.05 -15.88 1.52
C VAL A 287 -0.78 -14.60 1.51
N LEU A 288 -1.21 -14.14 2.68
CA LEU A 288 -1.95 -12.88 2.82
C LEU A 288 -1.08 -11.68 2.45
N ALA A 289 0.19 -11.65 2.84
CA ALA A 289 1.12 -10.60 2.47
C ALA A 289 1.36 -10.56 0.95
N ALA A 290 1.50 -11.72 0.30
CA ALA A 290 1.67 -11.83 -1.14
C ALA A 290 0.47 -11.25 -1.92
N ASP A 291 -0.75 -11.44 -1.41
CA ASP A 291 -1.95 -10.84 -1.99
C ASP A 291 -1.91 -9.31 -2.01
N GLN A 292 -1.27 -8.66 -1.02
CA GLN A 292 -1.24 -7.20 -0.91
C GLN A 292 -0.50 -6.49 -2.06
N PHE A 293 0.39 -7.20 -2.77
CA PHE A 293 1.21 -6.66 -3.86
C PHE A 293 0.56 -6.78 -5.24
N VAL A 294 -0.43 -7.66 -5.39
CA VAL A 294 -1.15 -7.87 -6.66
C VAL A 294 -2.14 -6.73 -6.85
N VAL A 295 -2.08 -6.05 -7.99
CA VAL A 295 -2.91 -4.87 -8.27
C VAL A 295 -3.54 -4.92 -9.65
N LYS A 296 -4.67 -4.23 -9.81
CA LYS A 296 -5.24 -3.93 -11.13
C LYS A 296 -4.42 -2.86 -11.84
N ARG A 297 -4.19 -3.06 -13.13
CA ARG A 297 -3.57 -2.13 -14.07
C ARG A 297 -4.44 -2.02 -15.32
N PRO A 298 -5.57 -1.29 -15.24
CA PRO A 298 -6.44 -1.12 -16.38
C PRO A 298 -5.71 -0.38 -17.50
N LEU A 299 -5.73 -0.96 -18.69
CA LEU A 299 -5.21 -0.37 -19.93
C LEU A 299 -6.37 -0.12 -20.90
N ALA A 300 -6.22 0.82 -21.82
CA ALA A 300 -7.25 1.10 -22.83
C ALA A 300 -7.65 -0.13 -23.65
N ALA A 301 -6.68 -1.00 -23.96
CA ALA A 301 -6.89 -2.25 -24.70
C ALA A 301 -7.15 -3.47 -23.79
N ASP A 302 -7.02 -3.31 -22.47
CA ASP A 302 -7.20 -4.38 -21.49
C ASP A 302 -7.64 -3.78 -20.14
N PRO A 303 -8.96 -3.51 -19.95
CA PRO A 303 -9.47 -2.88 -18.74
C PRO A 303 -9.30 -3.76 -17.49
N ASP A 304 -8.99 -5.03 -17.71
CA ASP A 304 -8.88 -6.09 -16.72
C ASP A 304 -7.42 -6.45 -16.37
N GLY A 305 -6.47 -5.68 -16.93
CA GLY A 305 -5.04 -5.87 -16.76
C GLY A 305 -4.62 -5.87 -15.29
N MET A 306 -3.53 -6.58 -15.00
CA MET A 306 -3.00 -6.73 -13.65
C MET A 306 -1.49 -6.54 -13.62
N SER A 307 -0.97 -6.15 -12.46
CA SER A 307 0.45 -5.92 -12.23
C SER A 307 0.82 -6.24 -10.78
N VAL A 308 2.09 -6.02 -10.44
CA VAL A 308 2.64 -6.17 -9.09
C VAL A 308 3.30 -4.87 -8.68
N ILE A 309 2.93 -4.33 -7.53
CA ILE A 309 3.70 -3.25 -6.90
C ILE A 309 4.99 -3.85 -6.34
N ALA A 310 6.15 -3.34 -6.76
CA ALA A 310 7.44 -3.93 -6.39
C ALA A 310 7.76 -3.82 -4.89
N GLY A 311 7.21 -2.79 -4.24
CA GLY A 311 7.35 -2.63 -2.80
C GLY A 311 6.63 -1.38 -2.29
N TYR A 312 5.76 -1.56 -1.31
CA TYR A 312 5.25 -0.42 -0.56
C TYR A 312 6.35 0.09 0.40
N HIS A 313 6.49 1.40 0.57
CA HIS A 313 5.54 2.41 0.07
C HIS A 313 5.93 3.08 -1.24
N TRP A 314 7.22 3.13 -1.59
CA TRP A 314 7.75 4.10 -2.56
C TRP A 314 8.00 3.54 -3.97
N PHE A 315 7.73 2.27 -4.25
CA PHE A 315 7.88 1.73 -5.60
C PHE A 315 6.53 1.64 -6.31
N GLY A 316 6.52 1.91 -7.61
CA GLY A 316 5.44 1.54 -8.53
C GLY A 316 5.54 0.08 -8.94
N ASP A 317 4.99 -0.25 -10.11
CA ASP A 317 5.25 -1.53 -10.75
C ASP A 317 6.56 -1.50 -11.55
N TRP A 318 7.31 -2.60 -11.45
CA TRP A 318 8.62 -2.78 -12.05
C TRP A 318 8.66 -4.12 -12.79
N GLY A 319 9.14 -4.14 -14.02
CA GLY A 319 9.10 -5.34 -14.86
C GLY A 319 9.94 -6.47 -14.30
N ARG A 320 11.18 -6.17 -13.91
CA ARG A 320 12.09 -7.17 -13.31
C ARG A 320 11.47 -7.80 -12.07
N ASP A 321 11.09 -7.00 -11.08
CA ASP A 321 10.53 -7.44 -9.80
C ASP A 321 9.25 -8.24 -9.99
N THR A 322 8.38 -7.81 -10.93
CA THR A 322 7.16 -8.53 -11.26
C THR A 322 7.46 -9.93 -11.77
N MET A 323 8.41 -10.08 -12.70
CA MET A 323 8.68 -11.39 -13.30
C MET A 323 9.40 -12.35 -12.36
N ILE A 324 10.31 -11.83 -11.51
CA ILE A 324 10.95 -12.63 -10.46
C ILE A 324 9.90 -13.14 -9.46
N SER A 325 9.01 -12.26 -9.01
CA SER A 325 8.06 -12.57 -7.93
C SER A 325 6.80 -13.30 -8.39
N LEU A 326 6.48 -13.28 -9.69
CA LEU A 326 5.21 -13.77 -10.25
C LEU A 326 4.82 -15.15 -9.71
N ALA A 327 5.73 -16.13 -9.79
CA ALA A 327 5.44 -17.51 -9.40
C ALA A 327 5.14 -17.64 -7.90
N GLY A 328 5.86 -16.91 -7.05
CA GLY A 328 5.62 -16.87 -5.60
C GLY A 328 4.29 -16.19 -5.27
N LEU A 329 4.02 -15.04 -5.89
CA LEU A 329 2.83 -14.24 -5.61
C LEU A 329 1.54 -14.86 -6.18
N THR A 330 1.62 -15.66 -7.25
CA THR A 330 0.42 -16.13 -7.96
C THR A 330 0.33 -17.66 -7.99
N LEU A 331 1.29 -18.36 -8.61
CA LEU A 331 1.23 -19.80 -8.83
C LEU A 331 1.26 -20.59 -7.51
N THR A 332 2.21 -20.26 -6.64
CA THR A 332 2.36 -20.92 -5.33
C THR A 332 1.11 -20.73 -4.46
N THR A 333 0.46 -19.56 -4.59
CA THR A 333 -0.80 -19.23 -3.89
C THR A 333 -2.07 -19.75 -4.59
N GLY A 334 -1.95 -20.54 -5.67
CA GLY A 334 -3.10 -21.11 -6.36
C GLY A 334 -3.88 -20.15 -7.26
N ARG A 335 -3.23 -19.13 -7.80
CA ARG A 335 -3.86 -18.05 -8.60
C ARG A 335 -3.31 -17.95 -10.04
N PRO A 336 -3.33 -19.03 -10.84
CA PRO A 336 -2.78 -19.02 -12.21
C PRO A 336 -3.50 -18.04 -13.14
N ALA A 337 -4.79 -17.79 -12.94
CA ALA A 337 -5.53 -16.80 -13.75
C ALA A 337 -4.98 -15.37 -13.58
N VAL A 338 -4.52 -15.02 -12.38
CA VAL A 338 -3.85 -13.74 -12.11
C VAL A 338 -2.49 -13.70 -12.80
N ALA A 339 -1.72 -14.80 -12.73
CA ALA A 339 -0.44 -14.92 -13.41
C ALA A 339 -0.57 -14.68 -14.92
N ARG A 340 -1.55 -15.33 -15.56
CA ARG A 340 -1.85 -15.15 -16.99
C ARG A 340 -2.13 -13.69 -17.32
N ARG A 341 -3.01 -13.03 -16.54
CA ARG A 341 -3.35 -11.61 -16.74
C ARG A 341 -2.13 -10.69 -16.64
N ILE A 342 -1.25 -10.92 -15.66
CA ILE A 342 -0.01 -10.13 -15.52
C ILE A 342 0.89 -10.36 -16.74
N LEU A 343 1.14 -11.61 -17.13
CA LEU A 343 1.98 -11.94 -18.28
C LEU A 343 1.47 -11.29 -19.57
N THR A 344 0.17 -11.36 -19.84
CA THR A 344 -0.44 -10.73 -21.03
C THR A 344 -0.46 -9.21 -20.94
N THR A 345 -0.60 -8.64 -19.75
CA THR A 345 -0.50 -7.19 -19.54
C THR A 345 0.90 -6.69 -19.91
N PHE A 346 1.95 -7.37 -19.44
CA PHE A 346 3.34 -6.99 -19.70
C PHE A 346 3.76 -7.22 -21.15
N ALA A 347 3.20 -8.23 -21.83
CA ALA A 347 3.44 -8.47 -23.25
C ALA A 347 3.20 -7.23 -24.12
N ARG A 348 2.21 -6.41 -23.75
CA ARG A 348 1.82 -5.18 -24.46
C ARG A 348 2.84 -4.05 -24.34
N PHE A 349 3.74 -4.14 -23.36
CA PHE A 349 4.79 -3.17 -23.14
C PHE A 349 6.15 -3.64 -23.68
N VAL A 350 6.23 -4.80 -24.34
CA VAL A 350 7.47 -5.19 -25.00
C VAL A 350 7.72 -4.24 -26.15
N ASP A 351 8.90 -3.62 -26.14
CA ASP A 351 9.34 -2.74 -27.21
C ASP A 351 10.82 -2.98 -27.51
N ARG A 352 11.12 -3.22 -28.79
CA ARG A 352 12.46 -3.62 -29.28
C ARG A 352 13.04 -4.80 -28.48
N GLY A 353 12.19 -5.75 -28.14
CA GLY A 353 12.57 -6.95 -27.41
C GLY A 353 13.00 -6.71 -25.97
N MET A 354 12.56 -5.61 -25.35
CA MET A 354 12.78 -5.29 -23.94
C MET A 354 11.46 -5.09 -23.22
N LEU A 355 11.40 -5.46 -21.95
CA LEU A 355 10.36 -5.01 -21.03
C LEU A 355 10.80 -3.71 -20.35
N PRO A 356 9.85 -2.86 -19.92
CA PRO A 356 10.18 -1.75 -19.05
C PRO A 356 10.73 -2.26 -17.72
N ASN A 357 11.80 -1.62 -17.23
CA ASN A 357 12.26 -1.78 -15.86
C ASN A 357 11.26 -1.11 -14.89
N ARG A 358 10.87 0.13 -15.19
CA ARG A 358 10.04 0.97 -14.32
C ARG A 358 8.89 1.58 -15.10
N PHE A 359 7.70 1.61 -14.50
CA PHE A 359 6.59 2.46 -14.94
C PHE A 359 6.53 3.71 -14.05
N PRO A 360 6.79 4.91 -14.58
CA PRO A 360 6.75 6.14 -13.79
C PRO A 360 5.34 6.46 -13.28
N ASP A 361 5.23 7.09 -12.11
CA ASP A 361 3.94 7.39 -11.46
C ASP A 361 3.09 8.44 -12.21
N ALA A 362 3.69 9.28 -13.08
CA ALA A 362 3.08 10.50 -13.63
C ALA A 362 2.92 10.52 -15.17
N GLY A 363 2.44 9.44 -15.78
CA GLY A 363 2.07 9.41 -17.21
C GLY A 363 3.23 9.50 -18.21
N GLU A 364 4.47 9.45 -17.72
CA GLU A 364 5.67 9.37 -18.55
C GLU A 364 5.79 8.01 -19.26
N ALA A 365 6.63 7.96 -20.30
CA ALA A 365 6.92 6.72 -20.99
C ALA A 365 7.63 5.71 -20.05
N PRO A 366 7.33 4.41 -20.17
CA PRO A 366 8.04 3.39 -19.40
C PRO A 366 9.55 3.42 -19.68
N GLU A 367 10.36 3.14 -18.66
CA GLU A 367 11.83 3.16 -18.77
C GLU A 367 12.36 1.78 -19.14
N TYR A 368 13.05 1.68 -20.28
CA TYR A 368 13.56 0.41 -20.82
C TYR A 368 15.04 0.18 -20.50
N ASN A 369 15.48 0.37 -19.26
CA ASN A 369 16.89 0.23 -18.84
C ASN A 369 17.16 -1.08 -18.08
N THR A 370 16.75 -2.22 -18.65
CA THR A 370 16.93 -3.55 -18.04
C THR A 370 17.32 -4.59 -19.09
N VAL A 371 18.43 -5.30 -18.87
CA VAL A 371 18.83 -6.45 -19.72
C VAL A 371 18.16 -7.75 -19.27
N ASP A 372 17.86 -7.86 -17.97
CA ASP A 372 17.45 -9.07 -17.29
C ASP A 372 15.93 -9.27 -17.22
N ALA A 373 15.11 -8.21 -17.32
CA ALA A 373 13.65 -8.34 -17.16
C ALA A 373 13.01 -9.25 -18.21
N THR A 374 13.47 -9.23 -19.46
CA THR A 374 12.94 -10.14 -20.51
C THR A 374 13.36 -11.58 -20.31
N LEU A 375 14.56 -11.83 -19.76
CA LEU A 375 14.99 -13.18 -19.41
C LEU A 375 14.11 -13.74 -18.29
N TRP A 376 13.85 -12.93 -17.26
CA TRP A 376 12.89 -13.28 -16.21
C TRP A 376 11.46 -13.45 -16.73
N TYR A 377 11.06 -12.70 -17.75
CA TYR A 377 9.75 -12.88 -18.40
C TYR A 377 9.61 -14.24 -19.10
N VAL A 378 10.65 -14.67 -19.83
CA VAL A 378 10.68 -16.02 -20.42
C VAL A 378 10.59 -17.08 -19.33
N GLU A 379 11.34 -16.92 -18.24
CA GLU A 379 11.31 -17.84 -17.10
C GLU A 379 9.94 -17.86 -16.40
N ALA A 380 9.30 -16.69 -16.26
CA ALA A 380 7.96 -16.58 -15.68
C ALA A 380 6.89 -17.28 -16.54
N ILE A 381 6.98 -17.17 -17.87
CA ILE A 381 6.11 -17.91 -18.80
C ILE A 381 6.38 -19.41 -18.73
N ARG A 382 7.65 -19.83 -18.67
CA ARG A 382 8.03 -21.24 -18.50
C ARG A 382 7.44 -21.81 -17.20
N ALA A 383 7.59 -21.10 -16.09
CA ALA A 383 7.04 -21.49 -14.79
C ALA A 383 5.50 -21.56 -14.82
N TYR A 384 4.85 -20.57 -15.46
CA TYR A 384 3.40 -20.56 -15.65
C TYR A 384 2.91 -21.76 -16.46
N HIS A 385 3.54 -22.05 -17.61
CA HIS A 385 3.18 -23.18 -18.47
C HIS A 385 3.43 -24.51 -17.76
N ALA A 386 4.57 -24.67 -17.07
CA ALA A 386 4.85 -25.87 -16.29
C ALA A 386 3.80 -26.13 -15.19
N ALA A 387 3.25 -25.07 -14.59
CA ALA A 387 2.23 -25.18 -13.55
C ALA A 387 0.81 -25.43 -14.08
N THR A 388 0.51 -25.02 -15.33
CA THR A 388 -0.88 -24.99 -15.84
C THR A 388 -1.14 -25.87 -17.06
N GLY A 389 -0.11 -26.14 -17.87
CA GLY A 389 -0.25 -26.76 -19.20
C GLY A 389 -1.05 -25.91 -20.19
N ASP A 390 -1.18 -24.59 -19.96
CA ASP A 390 -1.99 -23.71 -20.81
C ASP A 390 -1.27 -23.37 -22.13
N ASP A 391 -1.37 -24.29 -23.10
CA ASP A 391 -0.84 -24.12 -24.46
C ASP A 391 -1.50 -22.94 -25.21
N GLY A 392 -2.72 -22.57 -24.83
CA GLY A 392 -3.44 -21.43 -25.41
C GLY A 392 -2.76 -20.12 -25.06
N ALA A 393 -2.46 -19.91 -23.79
CA ALA A 393 -1.71 -18.75 -23.31
C ALA A 393 -0.28 -18.73 -23.87
N LEU A 394 0.39 -19.88 -23.96
CA LEU A 394 1.72 -19.95 -24.56
C LEU A 394 1.69 -19.52 -26.04
N LYS A 395 0.71 -20.03 -26.81
CA LYS A 395 0.54 -19.65 -28.22
C LYS A 395 0.24 -18.16 -28.40
N GLU A 396 -0.53 -17.57 -27.50
CA GLU A 396 -0.81 -16.14 -27.49
C GLU A 396 0.46 -15.30 -27.26
N LEU A 397 1.32 -15.72 -26.32
CA LEU A 397 2.55 -15.01 -25.96
C LEU A 397 3.75 -15.34 -26.88
N TRP A 398 3.65 -16.42 -27.66
CA TRP A 398 4.74 -16.92 -28.49
C TRP A 398 5.33 -15.87 -29.47
N PRO A 399 4.52 -15.08 -30.21
CA PRO A 399 5.08 -14.07 -31.12
C PRO A 399 5.93 -13.03 -30.40
N VAL A 400 5.57 -12.68 -29.16
CA VAL A 400 6.34 -11.74 -28.33
C VAL A 400 7.67 -12.35 -27.92
N LEU A 401 7.70 -13.64 -27.57
CA LEU A 401 8.95 -14.35 -27.25
C LEU A 401 9.88 -14.44 -28.46
N GLU A 402 9.35 -14.73 -29.64
CA GLU A 402 10.11 -14.73 -30.89
C GLU A 402 10.72 -13.35 -31.18
N GLU A 403 9.96 -12.28 -30.94
CA GLU A 403 10.44 -10.92 -31.13
C GLU A 403 11.57 -10.57 -30.14
N ILE A 404 11.42 -10.93 -28.86
CA ILE A 404 12.47 -10.76 -27.84
C ILE A 404 13.75 -11.45 -28.28
N VAL A 405 13.68 -12.72 -28.67
CA VAL A 405 14.86 -13.49 -29.13
C VAL A 405 15.48 -12.87 -30.37
N ARG A 406 14.68 -12.45 -31.35
CA ARG A 406 15.18 -11.78 -32.56
C ARG A 406 15.97 -10.53 -32.21
N TRP A 407 15.44 -9.65 -31.36
CA TRP A 407 16.11 -8.43 -30.92
C TRP A 407 17.38 -8.72 -30.11
N HIS A 408 17.39 -9.74 -29.27
CA HIS A 408 18.60 -10.15 -28.55
C HIS A 408 19.69 -10.64 -29.51
N ARG A 409 19.34 -11.28 -30.63
CA ARG A 409 20.32 -11.73 -31.66
C ARG A 409 20.82 -10.59 -32.54
N GLU A 410 19.91 -9.72 -32.99
CA GLU A 410 20.22 -8.62 -33.91
C GLU A 410 20.89 -7.45 -33.19
N GLY A 411 20.52 -7.23 -31.94
CA GLY A 411 20.92 -6.13 -31.07
C GLY A 411 19.77 -5.17 -30.77
N THR A 412 19.61 -4.77 -29.50
CA THR A 412 18.64 -3.76 -29.05
C THR A 412 19.35 -2.59 -28.36
N ARG A 413 18.64 -1.83 -27.51
CA ARG A 413 19.19 -0.69 -26.77
C ARG A 413 20.40 -1.10 -25.92
N TYR A 414 21.24 -0.13 -25.60
CA TYR A 414 22.36 -0.28 -24.65
C TYR A 414 23.36 -1.39 -24.98
N GLY A 415 23.58 -1.65 -26.26
CA GLY A 415 24.49 -2.69 -26.74
C GLY A 415 24.06 -4.11 -26.37
N ILE A 416 22.80 -4.33 -25.98
CA ILE A 416 22.30 -5.67 -25.65
C ILE A 416 22.23 -6.50 -26.92
N LYS A 417 23.12 -7.48 -27.06
CA LYS A 417 23.24 -8.31 -28.26
C LYS A 417 23.96 -9.63 -27.99
N GLN A 418 23.56 -10.68 -28.70
CA GLN A 418 24.29 -11.93 -28.78
C GLN A 418 25.68 -11.70 -29.39
N ASP A 419 26.73 -12.10 -28.67
CA ASP A 419 28.07 -12.20 -29.21
C ASP A 419 28.16 -13.42 -30.14
N PRO A 420 28.49 -13.24 -31.43
CA PRO A 420 28.57 -14.36 -32.37
C PRO A 420 29.72 -15.33 -32.08
N ALA A 421 30.72 -14.96 -31.28
CA ALA A 421 31.87 -15.80 -30.99
C ALA A 421 31.54 -16.94 -30.01
N ASP A 422 30.66 -16.70 -29.03
CA ASP A 422 30.30 -17.68 -28.01
C ASP A 422 28.78 -17.83 -27.77
N GLY A 423 27.96 -17.04 -28.46
CA GLY A 423 26.50 -17.11 -28.38
C GLY A 423 25.91 -16.49 -27.12
N LEU A 424 26.73 -15.90 -26.23
CA LEU A 424 26.29 -15.28 -24.98
C LEU A 424 25.73 -13.87 -25.22
N LEU A 425 24.80 -13.45 -24.37
CA LEU A 425 24.26 -12.10 -24.42
C LEU A 425 25.25 -11.12 -23.77
N ALA A 426 25.78 -10.19 -24.55
CA ALA A 426 26.54 -9.05 -24.04
C ALA A 426 25.60 -7.84 -23.88
N SER A 427 25.90 -6.96 -22.92
CA SER A 427 25.16 -5.74 -22.67
C SER A 427 26.01 -4.68 -21.98
N GLY A 428 25.54 -3.43 -22.03
CA GLY A 428 26.06 -2.35 -21.20
C GLY A 428 26.73 -1.25 -21.99
N GLU A 429 26.50 -0.04 -21.51
CA GLU A 429 27.16 1.19 -21.96
C GLU A 429 27.67 1.94 -20.72
N PRO A 430 28.77 2.70 -20.82
CA PRO A 430 29.23 3.54 -19.73
C PRO A 430 28.11 4.46 -19.20
N GLY A 431 27.93 4.49 -17.88
CA GLY A 431 26.93 5.35 -17.22
C GLY A 431 25.50 4.80 -17.17
N VAL A 432 25.28 3.57 -17.67
CA VAL A 432 23.97 2.91 -17.66
C VAL A 432 23.97 1.67 -16.76
N GLN A 433 22.94 1.56 -15.95
CA GLN A 433 22.70 0.46 -15.02
C GLN A 433 21.59 -0.45 -15.59
N LEU A 434 21.96 -1.65 -16.05
CA LEU A 434 21.03 -2.54 -16.80
C LEU A 434 20.63 -3.80 -16.03
N THR A 435 21.44 -4.26 -15.09
CA THR A 435 21.15 -5.47 -14.30
C THR A 435 20.45 -5.12 -12.99
N TRP A 436 19.91 -6.10 -12.27
CA TRP A 436 19.32 -5.93 -10.93
C TRP A 436 20.18 -5.16 -9.91
N MET A 437 21.51 -5.14 -10.05
CA MET A 437 22.39 -4.27 -9.27
C MET A 437 22.44 -2.86 -9.87
N ASP A 438 21.30 -2.14 -9.82
CA ASP A 438 21.07 -0.88 -10.54
C ASP A 438 21.19 0.41 -9.70
N ALA A 439 21.96 0.38 -8.61
CA ALA A 439 22.20 1.58 -7.83
C ALA A 439 22.99 2.65 -8.63
N LYS A 440 22.42 3.86 -8.71
CA LYS A 440 23.01 5.03 -9.39
C LYS A 440 22.85 6.29 -8.54
N VAL A 441 23.91 7.10 -8.44
CA VAL A 441 23.91 8.41 -7.75
C VAL A 441 24.40 9.49 -8.72
N GLY A 442 23.50 10.37 -9.14
CA GLY A 442 23.79 11.28 -10.26
C GLY A 442 24.15 10.47 -11.50
N ASP A 443 25.33 10.70 -12.08
CA ASP A 443 25.83 9.93 -13.23
C ASP A 443 26.66 8.70 -12.85
N TRP A 444 26.96 8.51 -11.55
CA TRP A 444 27.78 7.41 -11.09
C TRP A 444 26.96 6.13 -10.90
N VAL A 445 27.25 5.12 -11.72
CA VAL A 445 26.75 3.74 -11.56
C VAL A 445 27.65 3.01 -10.56
N VAL A 446 27.07 2.57 -9.44
CA VAL A 446 27.83 2.00 -8.31
C VAL A 446 28.36 0.61 -8.64
N THR A 447 27.57 -0.19 -9.35
CA THR A 447 27.85 -1.59 -9.68
C THR A 447 27.67 -1.84 -11.18
N PRO A 448 28.53 -1.28 -12.05
CA PRO A 448 28.43 -1.50 -13.49
C PRO A 448 28.74 -2.95 -13.81
N ARG A 449 27.82 -3.62 -14.52
CA ARG A 449 27.94 -5.04 -14.92
C ARG A 449 27.91 -5.16 -16.45
N ILE A 450 28.83 -4.44 -17.08
CA ILE A 450 29.01 -4.40 -18.54
C ILE A 450 29.69 -5.69 -19.00
N GLY A 451 29.30 -6.20 -20.16
CA GLY A 451 29.80 -7.45 -20.72
C GLY A 451 28.71 -8.51 -20.67
N LYS A 452 29.02 -9.68 -20.14
CA LYS A 452 28.14 -10.86 -20.15
C LYS A 452 27.77 -11.24 -18.70
N PRO A 453 26.68 -10.68 -18.14
CA PRO A 453 26.16 -11.09 -16.83
C PRO A 453 25.86 -12.60 -16.77
N VAL A 454 25.80 -13.15 -15.56
CA VAL A 454 25.66 -14.60 -15.35
C VAL A 454 24.20 -15.02 -15.33
N GLU A 455 23.34 -14.23 -14.70
CA GLU A 455 21.88 -14.36 -14.77
C GLU A 455 21.36 -14.15 -16.19
#